data_AF-A0A2E3H5V4-F1
#
_entry.id   AF-A0A2E3H5V4-F1
#
_cell.length_a   1.000
_cell.length_b   1.000
_cell.length_c   1.000
_cell.angle_alpha   90.00
_cell.angle_beta   90.00
_cell.angle_gamma   90.00
#
_symmetry.space_group_name_H-M   'P 1'
#
loop_
_entity.id
_entity.type
_entity.pdbx_description
1 polymer ?
#
loop_
_entity_poly.entity_id
_entity_poly.type
_entity_poly.pdbx_seq_one_letter_code
_entity_poly.pdbx_strand_id
1 'polypeptide(L)'
;MSYKLSNREVKALEKAKFENDYLQGDFCLKAKLGPGIGSGTIESLVSLGLMETGYSEYHHEDNCIRITDDGERCLYGGLTISEIMEQCPEGKQYHEPRVKHWPVTERGVFR
;
A
#
# COMPACT_ATOMS: atom_id res chain seq x y z
N MET A 1 -17.65 -5.06 -9.26
CA MET A 1 -16.74 -6.22 -9.44
C MET A 1 -15.61 -6.06 -8.43
N SER A 2 -15.21 -7.13 -7.74
CA SER A 2 -14.02 -7.11 -6.89
C SER A 2 -12.80 -7.50 -7.72
N TYR A 3 -11.72 -6.73 -7.59
CA TYR A 3 -10.43 -6.98 -8.20
C TYR A 3 -9.54 -7.70 -7.19
N LYS A 4 -9.04 -8.88 -7.55
CA LYS A 4 -8.07 -9.61 -6.72
C LYS A 4 -6.67 -9.16 -7.12
N LEU A 5 -5.92 -8.61 -6.18
CA LEU A 5 -4.55 -8.19 -6.45
C LEU A 5 -3.67 -9.40 -6.70
N SER A 6 -2.81 -9.30 -7.71
CA SER A 6 -1.76 -10.27 -7.95
C SER A 6 -0.67 -10.18 -6.87
N ASN A 7 0.12 -11.24 -6.70
CA ASN A 7 1.25 -11.22 -5.76
C ASN A 7 2.25 -10.09 -6.07
N ARG A 8 2.38 -9.67 -7.34
CA ARG A 8 3.26 -8.57 -7.73
C ARG A 8 2.72 -7.23 -7.29
N GLU A 9 1.41 -7.03 -7.38
CA GLU A 9 0.74 -5.82 -6.94
C GLU A 9 0.75 -5.68 -5.42
N VAL A 10 0.47 -6.77 -4.70
CA VAL A 10 0.61 -6.80 -3.23
C VAL A 10 2.03 -6.44 -2.82
N LYS A 11 3.04 -7.08 -3.43
CA LYS A 11 4.45 -6.78 -3.15
C LYS A 11 4.81 -5.34 -3.48
N ALA A 12 4.24 -4.76 -4.55
CA ALA A 12 4.48 -3.37 -4.91
C ALA A 12 3.91 -2.41 -3.87
N LEU A 13 2.69 -2.65 -3.37
CA LEU A 13 2.09 -1.86 -2.29
C LEU A 13 2.90 -1.99 -0.99
N GLU A 14 3.29 -3.20 -0.58
CA GLU A 14 4.11 -3.41 0.61
C GLU A 14 5.45 -2.65 0.53
N LYS A 15 6.10 -2.68 -0.64
CA LYS A 15 7.37 -1.98 -0.87
C LYS A 15 7.21 -0.47 -0.92
N ALA A 16 6.18 0.03 -1.60
CA ALA A 16 5.88 1.45 -1.62
C ALA A 16 5.63 1.94 -0.20
N LYS A 17 4.75 1.28 0.56
CA LYS A 17 4.48 1.60 1.95
C LYS A 17 5.75 1.66 2.79
N PHE A 18 6.59 0.63 2.72
CA PHE A 18 7.85 0.61 3.47
C PHE A 18 8.75 1.81 3.15
N GLU A 19 8.93 2.13 1.87
CA GLU A 19 9.74 3.27 1.44
C GLU A 19 9.09 4.60 1.84
N ASN A 20 7.78 4.74 1.68
CA ASN A 20 7.06 5.96 2.05
C ASN A 20 7.10 6.19 3.56
N ASP A 21 6.91 5.14 4.38
CA ASP A 21 7.02 5.22 5.85
C ASP A 21 8.45 5.64 6.26
N TYR A 22 9.48 5.09 5.61
CA TYR A 22 10.88 5.50 5.82
C TYR A 22 11.11 6.97 5.45
N LEU A 23 10.46 7.45 4.39
CA LEU A 23 10.52 8.83 3.91
C LEU A 23 9.47 9.76 4.56
N GLN A 24 8.88 9.36 5.69
CA GLN A 24 7.90 10.16 6.44
C GLN A 24 6.68 10.59 5.61
N GLY A 25 6.24 9.74 4.68
CA GLY A 25 5.08 9.97 3.81
C GLY A 25 5.40 10.68 2.50
N ASP A 26 6.68 10.92 2.18
CA ASP A 26 7.09 11.45 0.86
C ASP A 26 7.04 10.37 -0.23
N PHE A 27 7.01 10.81 -1.49
CA PHE A 27 7.04 9.94 -2.65
C PHE A 27 8.40 9.25 -2.80
N CYS A 28 8.41 7.97 -3.19
CA CYS A 28 9.63 7.19 -3.41
C CYS A 28 9.86 6.94 -4.91
N LEU A 29 11.12 6.72 -5.29
CA LEU A 29 11.47 6.39 -6.67
C LEU A 29 10.90 5.03 -7.07
N LYS A 30 10.33 4.92 -8.29
CA LYS A 30 9.80 3.66 -8.84
C LYS A 30 10.81 2.50 -8.80
N ALA A 31 12.10 2.81 -8.96
CA ALA A 31 13.19 1.84 -8.88
C ALA A 31 13.35 1.17 -7.50
N LYS A 32 12.87 1.81 -6.42
CA LYS A 32 12.95 1.30 -5.05
C LYS A 32 12.01 0.14 -4.76
N LEU A 33 10.98 -0.05 -5.59
CA LEU A 33 10.09 -1.20 -5.46
C LEU A 33 10.81 -2.55 -5.67
N GLY A 34 11.96 -2.52 -6.36
CA GLY A 34 12.82 -3.67 -6.55
C GLY A 34 12.46 -4.51 -7.78
N PRO A 35 13.23 -5.58 -8.03
CA PRO A 35 13.12 -6.34 -9.26
C PRO A 35 11.78 -7.10 -9.35
N GLY A 36 11.22 -7.10 -10.56
CA GLY A 36 9.98 -7.81 -10.89
C GLY A 36 8.70 -6.97 -10.78
N ILE A 37 8.81 -5.69 -10.39
CA ILE A 37 7.72 -4.72 -10.44
C ILE A 37 7.95 -3.81 -11.65
N GLY A 38 7.16 -4.03 -12.70
CA GLY A 38 7.25 -3.28 -13.94
C GLY A 38 6.32 -2.05 -13.96
N SER A 39 6.50 -1.19 -14.96
CA SER A 39 5.65 -0.01 -15.17
C SER A 39 4.17 -0.35 -15.24
N GLY A 40 3.79 -1.43 -15.93
CA GLY A 40 2.39 -1.86 -16.02
C GLY A 40 1.76 -2.23 -14.69
N THR A 41 2.54 -2.74 -13.72
CA THR A 41 2.04 -3.01 -12.36
C THR A 41 1.80 -1.70 -11.61
N ILE A 42 2.70 -0.72 -11.75
CA ILE A 42 2.56 0.60 -11.12
C ILE A 42 1.37 1.34 -11.73
N GLU A 43 1.25 1.36 -13.06
CA GLU A 43 0.13 1.99 -13.78
C GLU A 43 -1.21 1.35 -13.41
N SER A 44 -1.27 0.02 -13.28
CA SER A 44 -2.45 -0.70 -12.78
C SER A 44 -2.86 -0.16 -11.40
N LEU A 45 -1.92 -0.12 -10.45
CA LEU A 45 -2.20 0.33 -9.08
C LEU A 45 -2.59 1.82 -9.01
N VAL A 46 -1.97 2.67 -9.83
CA VAL A 46 -2.35 4.09 -9.93
C VAL A 46 -3.76 4.24 -10.52
N SER A 47 -4.09 3.48 -11.57
CA SER A 47 -5.42 3.51 -12.18
C SER A 47 -6.54 3.03 -11.23
N LEU A 48 -6.19 2.15 -10.28
CA LEU A 48 -7.09 1.67 -9.24
C LEU A 48 -7.20 2.64 -8.04
N GLY A 49 -6.37 3.70 -7.98
CA GLY A 49 -6.31 4.65 -6.87
C GLY A 49 -5.57 4.12 -5.63
N LEU A 50 -4.83 3.02 -5.76
CA LEU A 50 -4.09 2.38 -4.67
C LEU A 50 -2.66 2.94 -4.51
N MET A 51 -2.18 3.59 -5.56
CA MET A 51 -0.96 4.39 -5.57
C MET A 51 -1.25 5.72 -6.25
N GLU A 52 -0.40 6.70 -6.01
CA GLU A 52 -0.40 7.98 -6.70
C GLU A 52 1.01 8.36 -7.13
N THR A 53 1.10 9.24 -8.11
CA THR A 53 2.37 9.79 -8.60
C THR A 53 2.49 11.25 -8.27
N GLY A 54 3.69 11.71 -7.90
CA GLY A 54 3.93 13.09 -7.52
C GLY A 54 5.41 13.43 -7.45
N TYR A 55 5.69 14.65 -7.03
CA TYR A 55 7.03 15.14 -6.75
C TYR A 55 7.51 14.66 -5.39
N SER A 56 8.75 14.18 -5.30
CA SER A 56 9.42 13.86 -4.04
C SER A 56 10.29 15.01 -3.60
N GLU A 57 10.07 15.50 -2.37
CA GLU A 57 10.93 16.50 -1.75
C GLU A 57 12.30 15.91 -1.38
N TYR A 58 12.35 14.65 -0.96
CA TYR A 58 13.58 13.97 -0.59
C TYR A 58 14.50 13.70 -1.79
N HIS A 59 13.92 13.27 -2.91
CA HIS A 59 14.67 12.94 -4.12
C HIS A 59 14.82 14.12 -5.10
N HIS A 60 14.05 15.20 -4.91
CA HIS A 60 13.95 16.33 -5.84
C HIS A 60 13.61 15.90 -7.27
N GLU A 61 12.65 14.97 -7.42
CA GLU A 61 12.28 14.38 -8.70
C GLU A 61 10.75 14.22 -8.85
N ASP A 62 10.25 14.50 -10.05
CA ASP A 62 8.85 14.26 -10.45
C ASP A 62 8.58 12.78 -10.76
N ASN A 63 7.31 12.41 -10.85
CA ASN A 63 6.85 11.06 -11.20
C ASN A 63 7.33 9.96 -10.23
N CYS A 64 7.64 10.34 -8.98
CA CYS A 64 7.81 9.42 -7.86
C CYS A 64 6.44 8.84 -7.46
N ILE A 65 6.42 7.81 -6.64
CA ILE A 65 5.20 7.08 -6.27
C ILE A 65 4.97 7.06 -4.76
N ARG A 66 3.71 7.04 -4.37
CA ARG A 66 3.30 6.87 -2.98
C ARG A 66 2.10 5.95 -2.89
N ILE A 67 2.03 5.13 -1.84
CA ILE A 67 0.82 4.38 -1.51
C ILE A 67 -0.27 5.33 -0.99
N THR A 68 -1.53 5.10 -1.39
CA THR A 68 -2.67 5.85 -0.83
C THR A 68 -3.23 5.14 0.40
N ASP A 69 -4.08 5.82 1.17
CA ASP A 69 -4.85 5.19 2.26
C ASP A 69 -5.65 3.97 1.77
N ASP A 70 -6.16 4.01 0.54
CA ASP A 70 -6.90 2.90 -0.05
C ASP A 70 -5.98 1.72 -0.43
N GLY A 71 -4.76 2.02 -0.90
CA GLY A 71 -3.71 1.02 -1.03
C GLY A 71 -3.37 0.35 0.29
N GLU A 72 -3.29 1.14 1.36
CA GLU A 72 -3.03 0.64 2.70
C GLU A 72 -4.19 -0.20 3.25
N ARG A 73 -5.44 0.27 3.10
CA ARG A 73 -6.64 -0.50 3.45
C ARG A 73 -6.72 -1.80 2.66
N CYS A 74 -6.23 -1.83 1.42
CA CYS A 74 -6.13 -3.06 0.63
C CYS A 74 -5.14 -4.05 1.27
N LEU A 75 -4.01 -3.57 1.76
CA LEU A 75 -3.04 -4.40 2.49
C LEU A 75 -3.63 -4.89 3.82
N TYR A 76 -4.25 -4.03 4.61
CA TYR A 76 -4.62 -4.45 5.97
C TYR A 76 -6.04 -4.97 6.13
N GLY A 77 -6.90 -4.83 5.12
CA GLY A 77 -8.28 -5.28 5.20
C GLY A 77 -9.19 -4.21 5.81
N GLY A 78 -9.16 -3.02 5.22
CA GLY A 78 -10.16 -1.98 5.45
C GLY A 78 -9.80 -0.97 6.52
N LEU A 79 -8.61 -1.08 7.12
CA LEU A 79 -8.07 -0.08 8.04
C LEU A 79 -6.68 0.38 7.56
N THR A 80 -6.30 1.60 7.91
CA THR A 80 -4.91 2.10 7.82
C THR A 80 -4.09 1.61 9.01
N ILE A 81 -2.76 1.73 8.96
CA ILE A 81 -1.93 1.35 10.12
C ILE A 81 -2.24 2.22 11.34
N SER A 82 -2.51 3.51 11.13
CA SER A 82 -2.89 4.44 12.20
C SER A 82 -4.21 4.02 12.85
N GLU A 83 -5.22 3.66 12.05
CA GLU A 83 -6.50 3.16 12.56
C GLU A 83 -6.33 1.83 13.32
N ILE A 84 -5.44 0.95 12.87
CA ILE A 84 -5.12 -0.30 13.57
C ILE A 84 -4.49 -0.02 14.92
N MET A 85 -3.51 0.88 14.98
CA MET A 85 -2.83 1.25 16.22
C MET A 85 -3.77 1.90 17.23
N GLU A 86 -4.70 2.74 16.76
CA GLU A 86 -5.69 3.39 17.62
C GLU A 86 -6.74 2.41 18.14
N GLN A 87 -7.18 1.45 17.32
CA GLN A 87 -8.24 0.50 17.66
C GLN A 87 -7.71 -0.76 18.35
N CYS A 88 -6.39 -0.96 18.43
CA CYS A 88 -5.78 -2.19 18.95
C CYS A 88 -6.07 -2.38 20.44
N PRO A 89 -6.87 -3.39 20.83
CA PRO A 89 -7.14 -3.66 22.24
C PRO A 89 -5.88 -4.18 22.94
N GLU A 90 -5.71 -3.82 24.22
CA GLU A 90 -4.59 -4.30 25.02
C GLU A 90 -4.52 -5.84 25.02
N GLY A 91 -3.33 -6.37 24.70
CA GLY A 91 -3.08 -7.81 24.64
C GLY A 91 -3.55 -8.53 23.36
N LYS A 92 -4.07 -7.82 22.35
CA LYS A 92 -4.45 -8.42 21.05
C LYS A 92 -3.44 -8.10 19.95
N GLN A 93 -3.37 -8.98 18.95
CA GLN A 93 -2.61 -8.79 17.73
C GLN A 93 -3.55 -8.58 16.54
N TYR A 94 -3.18 -7.68 15.63
CA TYR A 94 -3.90 -7.53 14.37
C TYR A 94 -3.45 -8.57 13.35
N HIS A 95 -4.41 -9.24 12.74
CA HIS A 95 -4.19 -10.19 11.65
C HIS A 95 -4.82 -9.68 10.36
N GLU A 96 -3.98 -9.48 9.36
CA GLU A 96 -4.38 -9.04 8.04
C GLU A 96 -5.15 -10.13 7.26
N PRO A 97 -5.98 -9.77 6.26
CA PRO A 97 -6.62 -10.74 5.40
C PRO A 97 -5.59 -11.49 4.56
N ARG A 98 -5.86 -12.78 4.29
CA ARG A 98 -4.99 -13.64 3.49
C ARG A 98 -5.02 -13.28 2.01
N VAL A 99 -6.14 -12.74 1.54
CA VAL A 99 -6.32 -12.36 0.13
C VAL A 99 -6.67 -10.89 0.04
N LYS A 100 -5.81 -10.12 -0.64
CA LYS A 100 -6.01 -8.68 -0.83
C LYS A 100 -6.88 -8.42 -2.06
N HIS A 101 -7.93 -7.62 -1.87
CA HIS A 101 -8.88 -7.25 -2.93
C HIS A 101 -9.13 -5.75 -2.92
N TRP A 102 -9.52 -5.24 -4.09
CA TRP A 102 -10.02 -3.88 -4.27
C TRP A 102 -11.36 -3.86 -5.01
N PRO A 103 -12.42 -3.21 -4.47
CA PRO A 103 -12.53 -2.70 -3.10
C PRO A 103 -12.31 -3.80 -2.05
N VAL A 104 -11.99 -3.40 -0.83
CA VAL A 104 -11.74 -4.34 0.28
C VAL A 104 -13.00 -5.18 0.54
N THR A 105 -12.86 -6.50 0.49
CA THR A 105 -13.96 -7.44 0.76
C THR A 105 -13.82 -8.16 2.11
N GLU A 106 -12.59 -8.41 2.55
CA GLU A 106 -12.28 -9.08 3.82
C GLU A 106 -11.63 -8.09 4.78
N ARG A 107 -12.11 -8.04 6.02
CA ARG A 107 -11.52 -7.18 7.05
C ARG A 107 -10.42 -7.91 7.82
N GLY A 108 -9.38 -7.18 8.21
CA GLY A 108 -8.44 -7.67 9.21
C GLY A 108 -9.11 -7.79 10.58
N VAL A 109 -8.55 -8.63 11.45
CA VAL A 109 -9.17 -8.99 12.73
C VAL A 109 -8.18 -8.90 13.88
N PHE A 110 -8.60 -8.33 15.00
CA PHE A 110 -7.86 -8.37 16.26
C PHE A 110 -8.12 -9.70 16.97
N ARG A 111 -7.08 -10.48 17.22
CA ARG A 111 -7.17 -11.76 17.95
C ARG A 111 -6.19 -11.81 19.10
#